data_AF-A0AAV9ZUB7-F1
#
_entry.id   AF-A0AAV9ZUB7-F1
#
_cell.length_a   1.000
_cell.length_b   1.000
_cell.length_c   1.000
_cell.angle_alpha   90.00
_cell.angle_beta   90.00
_cell.angle_gamma   90.00
#
_symmetry.space_group_name_H-M   'P 1'
#
loop_
_entity.id
_entity.type
_entity.pdbx_description
1 polymer ?
#
loop_
_entity_poly.entity_id
_entity_poly.type
_entity_poly.pdbx_seq_one_letter_code
_entity_poly.pdbx_strand_id
1 'polypeptide(L)'
;MSHWDKISFLDDGDKIRGAELVAHSEKNMTRDASYIKYSHQVDKNARRRRMPVVLERRVAYGQLLRTIEFFADLPTIVNDNGQVTQKPTTLLLAVVRPVKLQAQSKILGTPYYREGDVSPIEVIDVDDISCLVSRIPDHQPGPRKWALWERHDAMGVSASAGLD
;
A
#
# COMPACT_ATOMS: atom_id res chain seq x y z
N MET A 1 -16.98 -12.20 6.08
CA MET A 1 -15.74 -11.65 5.50
C MET A 1 -15.85 -11.79 4.00
N SER A 2 -15.92 -10.66 3.32
CA SER A 2 -16.03 -10.57 1.85
C SER A 2 -14.66 -10.26 1.25
N HIS A 3 -14.42 -10.74 0.04
CA HIS A 3 -13.21 -10.47 -0.71
C HIS A 3 -13.53 -9.68 -1.96
N TRP A 4 -12.71 -8.66 -2.23
CA TRP A 4 -12.87 -7.78 -3.38
C TRP A 4 -11.57 -7.76 -4.18
N ASP A 5 -11.70 -7.77 -5.51
CA ASP A 5 -10.56 -7.80 -6.45
C ASP A 5 -10.26 -6.44 -7.08
N LYS A 6 -11.18 -5.47 -6.98
CA LYS A 6 -11.04 -4.18 -7.66
C LYS A 6 -11.29 -3.05 -6.69
N ILE A 7 -10.35 -2.11 -6.65
CA ILE A 7 -10.52 -0.80 -5.99
C ILE A 7 -10.43 0.26 -7.09
N SER A 8 -11.35 1.23 -7.07
CA SER A 8 -11.28 2.43 -7.90
C SER A 8 -11.12 3.62 -6.96
N PHE A 9 -10.10 4.44 -7.18
CA PHE A 9 -9.79 5.59 -6.32
C PHE A 9 -10.28 6.88 -7.01
N LEU A 10 -11.22 7.59 -6.39
CA LEU A 10 -11.89 8.80 -6.91
C LEU A 10 -12.72 8.55 -8.19
N ASP A 11 -13.82 9.29 -8.37
CA ASP A 11 -14.82 9.17 -9.43
C ASP A 11 -14.20 9.19 -10.86
N ASP A 12 -13.70 8.04 -11.35
CA ASP A 12 -12.97 7.76 -12.61
C ASP A 12 -11.43 7.66 -12.56
N GLY A 13 -10.82 7.44 -11.38
CA GLY A 13 -9.38 7.20 -11.27
C GLY A 13 -8.91 5.79 -11.66
N ASP A 14 -7.63 5.51 -11.38
CA ASP A 14 -7.00 4.24 -11.77
C ASP A 14 -7.63 3.04 -11.03
N LYS A 15 -7.92 1.97 -11.79
CA LYS A 15 -8.46 0.71 -11.24
C LYS A 15 -7.31 -0.20 -10.79
N ILE A 16 -7.20 -0.40 -9.48
CA ILE A 16 -6.22 -1.30 -8.87
C ILE A 16 -6.84 -2.69 -8.74
N ARG A 17 -6.08 -3.73 -9.09
CA ARG A 17 -6.53 -5.13 -9.05
C ARG A 17 -5.75 -6.00 -8.08
N GLY A 18 -6.41 -6.92 -7.41
CA GLY A 18 -5.78 -7.91 -6.54
C GLY A 18 -5.05 -8.98 -7.35
N ALA A 19 -3.76 -9.21 -7.07
CA ALA A 19 -2.97 -10.18 -7.82
C ALA A 19 -3.42 -11.64 -7.65
N GLU A 20 -4.13 -11.97 -6.57
CA GLU A 20 -4.58 -13.34 -6.27
C GLU A 20 -5.91 -13.71 -6.94
N LEU A 21 -6.75 -12.72 -7.23
CA LEU A 21 -8.11 -12.95 -7.72
C LEU A 21 -8.22 -12.76 -9.25
N VAL A 22 -7.19 -12.21 -9.91
CA VAL A 22 -7.11 -12.15 -11.38
C VAL A 22 -6.80 -13.53 -11.96
N ALA A 23 -7.68 -14.02 -12.84
CA ALA A 23 -7.52 -15.29 -13.55
C ALA A 23 -6.22 -15.31 -14.35
N HIS A 24 -5.57 -16.48 -14.43
CA HIS A 24 -4.30 -16.65 -15.16
C HIS A 24 -4.37 -16.21 -16.63
N SER A 25 -5.53 -16.37 -17.29
CA SER A 25 -5.78 -15.92 -18.66
C SER A 25 -5.69 -14.39 -18.81
N GLU A 26 -6.17 -13.64 -17.82
CA GLU A 26 -6.19 -12.17 -17.84
C GLU A 26 -4.82 -11.55 -17.56
N LYS A 27 -3.97 -12.25 -16.78
CA LYS A 27 -2.60 -11.80 -16.45
C LYS A 27 -1.71 -11.63 -17.69
N ASN A 28 -1.94 -12.42 -18.73
CA ASN A 28 -1.13 -12.38 -19.96
C ASN A 28 -1.68 -11.40 -21.01
N MET A 29 -2.91 -10.90 -20.83
CA MET A 29 -3.58 -10.03 -21.81
C MET A 29 -3.64 -8.56 -21.36
N THR A 30 -3.37 -8.26 -20.10
CA THR A 30 -3.51 -6.92 -19.52
C THR A 30 -2.23 -6.45 -18.83
N ARG A 31 -2.05 -5.13 -18.71
CA ARG A 31 -0.98 -4.57 -17.87
C ARG A 31 -1.25 -4.94 -16.42
N ASP A 32 -0.18 -5.31 -15.71
CA ASP A 32 -0.24 -5.60 -14.28
C ASP A 32 -0.59 -4.32 -13.49
N ALA A 33 -1.85 -4.23 -13.06
CA ALA A 33 -2.40 -3.13 -12.28
C ALA A 33 -2.54 -3.50 -10.78
N SER A 34 -1.64 -4.35 -10.27
CA SER A 34 -1.65 -4.77 -8.86
C SER A 34 -0.63 -4.06 -7.97
N TYR A 35 0.26 -3.24 -8.53
CA TYR A 35 1.30 -2.57 -7.76
C TYR A 35 0.84 -1.20 -7.28
N ILE A 36 1.12 -0.91 -6.01
CA ILE A 36 0.63 0.29 -5.33
C ILE A 36 1.74 1.00 -4.55
N LYS A 37 1.54 2.30 -4.35
CA LYS A 37 2.18 3.11 -3.32
C LYS A 37 1.21 3.23 -2.16
N TYR A 38 1.70 3.14 -0.95
CA TYR A 38 0.90 3.35 0.25
C TYR A 38 1.76 3.98 1.34
N SER A 39 1.10 4.48 2.39
CA SER A 39 1.79 5.03 3.54
C SER A 39 1.17 4.51 4.83
N HIS A 40 1.98 3.95 5.72
CA HIS A 40 1.52 3.43 7.00
C HIS A 40 2.41 3.93 8.14
N GLN A 41 1.94 3.75 9.37
CA GLN A 41 2.71 4.07 10.57
C GLN A 41 3.71 2.95 10.90
N VAL A 42 4.99 3.29 10.96
CA VAL A 42 6.08 2.40 11.37
C VAL A 42 6.64 2.89 12.69
N ASP A 43 6.88 1.97 13.63
CA ASP A 43 7.66 2.29 14.83
C ASP A 43 9.14 2.50 14.48
N LYS A 44 9.64 3.72 14.67
CA LYS A 44 11.07 4.07 14.52
C LYS A 44 11.95 3.16 15.37
N ASN A 45 11.43 2.73 16.51
CA ASN A 45 12.15 2.01 17.54
C ASN A 45 11.90 0.50 17.49
N ALA A 46 11.30 -0.03 16.42
CA ALA A 46 10.94 -1.46 16.31
C ALA A 46 12.12 -2.43 16.57
N ARG A 47 13.35 -2.00 16.29
CA ARG A 47 14.58 -2.79 16.56
C ARG A 47 15.08 -2.70 18.01
N ARG A 48 14.58 -1.74 18.80
CA ARG A 48 15.00 -1.43 20.17
C ARG A 48 13.87 -1.69 21.16
N ARG A 49 13.70 -2.96 21.54
CA ARG A 49 12.56 -3.47 22.36
C ARG A 49 12.24 -2.74 23.67
N ARG A 50 13.18 -1.97 24.23
CA ARG A 50 12.99 -1.25 25.52
C ARG A 50 12.74 0.25 25.36
N MET A 51 12.79 0.76 24.13
CA MET A 51 12.47 2.16 23.88
C MET A 51 10.97 2.34 23.67
N PRO A 52 10.41 3.50 24.04
CA PRO A 52 9.02 3.82 23.74
C PRO A 52 8.73 3.71 22.25
N VAL A 53 7.52 3.26 21.92
CA VAL A 53 7.03 3.24 20.53
C VAL A 53 6.95 4.68 20.03
N VAL A 54 7.60 4.95 18.90
CA VAL A 54 7.53 6.25 18.23
C VAL A 54 7.11 6.00 16.80
N LEU A 55 5.84 6.25 16.51
CA LEU A 55 5.27 6.01 15.19
C LEU A 55 5.66 7.14 14.23
N GLU A 56 6.05 6.78 13.01
CA GLU A 56 6.15 7.71 11.88
C GLU A 56 5.49 7.16 10.64
N ARG A 57 4.86 8.05 9.88
CA ARG A 57 4.29 7.70 8.59
C ARG A 57 5.42 7.55 7.58
N ARG A 58 5.53 6.37 6.96
CA ARG A 58 6.52 6.08 5.91
C ARG A 58 5.82 5.67 4.63
N VAL A 59 6.40 6.06 3.50
CA VAL A 59 6.01 5.60 2.18
C VAL A 59 6.58 4.21 1.94
N ALA A 60 5.76 3.32 1.40
CA ALA A 60 6.13 1.98 0.97
C ALA A 60 5.49 1.64 -0.38
N TYR A 61 5.99 0.57 -0.99
CA TYR A 61 5.50 0.05 -2.26
C TYR A 61 5.28 -1.45 -2.14
N GLY A 62 4.33 -1.98 -2.90
CA GLY A 62 4.01 -3.39 -2.84
C GLY A 62 2.99 -3.81 -3.87
N GLN A 63 2.73 -5.11 -3.91
CA GLN A 63 1.68 -5.71 -4.72
C GLN A 63 0.44 -5.92 -3.86
N LEU A 64 -0.69 -5.32 -4.24
CA LEU A 64 -2.00 -5.64 -3.69
C LEU A 64 -2.36 -7.07 -4.08
N LEU A 65 -2.61 -7.91 -3.09
CA LEU A 65 -2.98 -9.31 -3.29
C LEU A 65 -4.50 -9.45 -3.39
N ARG A 66 -5.21 -8.83 -2.44
CA ARG A 66 -6.67 -8.81 -2.34
C ARG A 66 -7.13 -7.74 -1.35
N THR A 67 -8.40 -7.38 -1.44
CA THR A 67 -9.06 -6.53 -0.44
C THR A 67 -10.04 -7.36 0.38
N ILE A 68 -10.10 -7.09 1.67
CA ILE A 68 -10.93 -7.77 2.63
C ILE A 68 -11.87 -6.75 3.26
N GLU A 69 -13.15 -7.07 3.28
CA GLU A 69 -14.13 -6.35 4.08
C GLU A 69 -14.42 -7.15 5.36
N PHE A 70 -14.24 -6.49 6.49
CA PHE A 70 -14.37 -7.07 7.82
C PHE A 70 -15.31 -6.21 8.66
N PHE A 71 -16.41 -6.79 9.13
CA PHE A 71 -17.27 -6.14 10.11
C PHE A 71 -16.69 -6.36 11.51
N ALA A 72 -16.22 -5.29 12.14
CA ALA A 72 -15.71 -5.29 13.49
C ALA A 72 -16.87 -5.00 14.46
N ASP A 73 -17.36 -6.04 15.11
CA ASP A 73 -18.38 -5.94 16.16
C ASP A 73 -17.76 -5.47 17.48
N LEU A 74 -17.38 -4.19 17.51
CA LEU A 74 -16.74 -3.56 18.65
C LEU A 74 -17.79 -3.00 19.60
N PRO A 75 -17.60 -3.11 20.93
CA PRO A 75 -18.53 -2.51 21.88
C PRO A 75 -18.55 -0.99 21.69
N THR A 76 -19.73 -0.40 21.88
CA THR A 76 -19.88 1.05 21.87
C THR A 76 -19.25 1.62 23.13
N ILE A 77 -18.21 2.45 22.97
CA ILE A 77 -17.54 3.13 24.07
C ILE A 77 -17.88 4.62 23.98
N VAL A 78 -18.20 5.20 25.12
CA VAL A 78 -18.53 6.62 25.27
C VAL A 78 -17.51 7.24 26.22
N ASN A 79 -16.98 8.41 25.89
CA ASN A 79 -16.10 9.15 26.78
C ASN A 79 -16.88 9.88 27.89
N ASP A 80 -16.18 10.47 28.84
CA ASP A 80 -16.77 11.19 29.99
C ASP A 80 -17.68 12.36 29.58
N ASN A 81 -17.53 12.86 28.34
CA ASN A 81 -18.35 13.94 27.77
C ASN A 81 -19.60 13.41 27.02
N GLY A 82 -19.88 12.11 27.08
CA GLY A 82 -21.02 11.51 26.39
C GLY A 82 -20.82 11.27 24.88
N GLN A 83 -19.61 11.45 24.34
CA GLN A 83 -19.32 11.23 22.92
C GLN A 83 -18.90 9.78 22.67
N VAL A 84 -19.48 9.17 21.63
CA VAL A 84 -19.10 7.82 21.18
C VAL A 84 -17.70 7.87 20.57
N THR A 85 -16.75 7.18 21.19
CA THR A 85 -15.37 7.04 20.72
C THR A 85 -15.13 5.73 19.95
N GLN A 86 -15.99 4.74 20.15
CA GLN A 86 -15.93 3.46 19.45
C GLN A 86 -17.35 2.94 19.23
N LYS A 87 -17.59 2.27 18.10
CA LYS A 87 -18.84 1.58 17.78
C LYS A 87 -18.55 0.47 16.77
N PRO A 88 -19.46 -0.49 16.55
CA PRO A 88 -19.33 -1.45 15.46
C PRO A 88 -19.11 -0.73 14.12
N THR A 89 -18.16 -1.21 13.34
CA THR A 89 -17.80 -0.58 12.06
C THR A 89 -17.34 -1.61 11.04
N THR A 90 -17.59 -1.35 9.78
CA THR A 90 -16.97 -2.09 8.68
C THR A 90 -15.60 -1.50 8.39
N LEU A 91 -14.59 -2.35 8.35
CA LEU A 91 -13.22 -2.03 7.96
C LEU A 91 -12.96 -2.60 6.56
N LEU A 92 -12.32 -1.80 5.71
CA LEU A 92 -11.83 -2.25 4.42
C LEU A 92 -10.30 -2.33 4.49
N LEU A 93 -9.76 -3.53 4.36
CA LEU A 93 -8.35 -3.82 4.56
C LEU A 93 -7.71 -4.31 3.26
N ALA A 94 -6.53 -3.79 2.94
CA ALA A 94 -5.72 -4.26 1.83
C ALA A 94 -4.65 -5.25 2.32
N VAL A 95 -4.60 -6.42 1.69
CA VAL A 95 -3.52 -7.39 1.89
C VAL A 95 -2.44 -7.10 0.86
N VAL A 96 -1.26 -6.71 1.33
CA VAL A 96 -0.17 -6.23 0.48
C VAL A 96 1.06 -7.11 0.67
N ARG A 97 1.73 -7.43 -0.43
CA ARG A 97 3.10 -7.97 -0.43
C ARG A 97 4.07 -6.83 -0.67
N PRO A 98 4.76 -6.31 0.35
CA PRO A 98 5.69 -5.20 0.17
C PRO A 98 6.91 -5.63 -0.64
N VAL A 99 7.45 -4.70 -1.42
CA VAL A 99 8.74 -4.90 -2.11
C VAL A 99 9.87 -4.22 -1.33
N LYS A 100 11.05 -4.84 -1.33
CA LYS A 100 12.24 -4.30 -0.68
C LYS A 100 12.99 -3.41 -1.66
N LEU A 101 12.87 -2.10 -1.46
CA LEU A 101 13.61 -1.12 -2.26
C LEU A 101 15.12 -1.28 -2.01
N GLN A 102 15.90 -1.30 -3.08
CA GLN A 102 17.36 -1.44 -2.98
C GLN A 102 18.09 -0.11 -3.10
N ALA A 103 17.60 0.78 -3.96
CA ALA A 103 18.09 2.14 -4.17
C ALA A 103 17.09 2.93 -5.02
N GLN A 104 17.23 4.25 -4.99
CA GLN A 104 16.59 5.16 -5.95
C GLN A 104 17.60 5.53 -7.04
N SER A 105 17.13 5.72 -8.28
CA SER A 105 17.95 6.38 -9.31
C SER A 105 18.39 7.75 -8.80
N LYS A 106 19.70 8.03 -8.79
CA LYS A 106 20.23 9.32 -8.31
C LYS A 106 19.74 10.51 -9.15
N ILE A 107 19.36 10.26 -10.41
CA ILE A 107 18.96 11.31 -11.37
C ILE A 107 17.45 11.53 -11.34
N LEU A 108 16.66 10.46 -11.27
CA LEU A 108 15.20 10.53 -11.39
C LEU A 108 14.45 10.31 -10.07
N GLY A 109 15.15 9.94 -8.99
CA GLY A 109 14.53 9.56 -7.72
C GLY A 109 13.68 8.29 -7.78
N THR A 110 13.58 7.63 -8.94
CA THR A 110 12.71 6.47 -9.17
C THR A 110 13.15 5.29 -8.30
N PRO A 111 12.25 4.71 -7.49
CA PRO A 111 12.58 3.54 -6.66
C PRO A 111 12.71 2.26 -7.50
N TYR A 112 13.68 1.41 -7.13
CA TYR A 112 13.91 0.11 -7.74
C TYR A 112 13.89 -1.02 -6.72
N TYR A 113 13.45 -2.20 -7.16
CA TYR A 113 13.57 -3.45 -6.44
C TYR A 113 14.00 -4.60 -7.37
N ARG A 114 14.60 -5.66 -6.83
CA ARG A 114 14.88 -6.90 -7.58
C ARG A 114 13.66 -7.80 -7.56
N GLU A 115 13.40 -8.49 -8.66
CA GLU A 115 12.39 -9.55 -8.68
C GLU A 115 12.62 -10.54 -7.53
N GLY A 116 11.57 -10.85 -6.76
CA GLY A 116 11.65 -11.75 -5.61
C GLY A 116 12.07 -11.09 -4.29
N ASP A 117 12.61 -9.87 -4.30
CA ASP A 117 12.96 -9.14 -3.06
C ASP A 117 11.70 -8.53 -2.44
N VAL A 118 10.96 -9.37 -1.72
CA VAL A 118 9.72 -9.02 -1.04
C VAL A 118 9.85 -9.15 0.48
N SER A 119 9.02 -8.41 1.19
CA SER A 119 8.83 -8.53 2.64
C SER A 119 7.65 -9.46 2.94
N PRO A 120 7.52 -9.92 4.21
CA PRO A 120 6.31 -10.59 4.66
C PRO A 120 5.06 -9.78 4.32
N ILE A 121 3.93 -10.48 4.16
CA ILE A 121 2.64 -9.86 3.88
C ILE A 121 2.27 -8.91 5.02
N GLU A 122 1.77 -7.74 4.64
CA GLU A 122 1.26 -6.71 5.53
C GLU A 122 -0.23 -6.48 5.25
N VAL A 123 -0.96 -6.07 6.27
CA VAL A 123 -2.37 -5.67 6.16
C VAL A 123 -2.46 -4.21 6.55
N ILE A 124 -2.97 -3.38 5.65
CA ILE A 124 -3.13 -1.95 5.84
C ILE A 124 -4.60 -1.57 5.67
N ASP A 125 -4.97 -0.39 6.15
CA ASP A 125 -6.24 0.22 5.78
C ASP A 125 -6.22 0.55 4.27
N VAL A 126 -7.34 0.36 3.57
CA VAL A 126 -7.41 0.72 2.14
C VAL A 126 -7.18 2.22 1.94
N ASP A 127 -7.55 3.06 2.91
CA ASP A 127 -7.34 4.51 2.83
C ASP A 127 -5.85 4.91 2.90
N ASP A 128 -4.98 3.99 3.34
CA ASP A 128 -3.53 4.19 3.30
C ASP A 128 -2.93 3.98 1.91
N ILE A 129 -3.69 3.40 0.97
CA ILE A 129 -3.28 3.29 -0.44
C ILE A 129 -3.30 4.68 -1.07
N SER A 130 -2.15 5.06 -1.59
CA SER A 130 -1.94 6.35 -2.24
C SER A 130 -2.36 6.27 -3.71
N CYS A 131 -1.72 5.38 -4.49
CA CYS A 131 -1.98 5.29 -5.93
C CYS A 131 -1.53 3.95 -6.52
N LEU A 132 -1.98 3.72 -7.76
CA LEU A 132 -1.45 2.69 -8.64
C LEU A 132 -0.04 3.06 -9.12
N VAL A 133 0.84 2.07 -9.17
CA VAL A 133 2.23 2.21 -9.60
C VAL A 133 2.52 1.23 -10.72
N SER A 134 3.14 1.73 -11.78
CA SER A 134 3.60 0.90 -12.89
C SER A 134 4.95 0.26 -12.57
N ARG A 135 5.11 -1.00 -12.97
CA ARG A 135 6.41 -1.66 -13.01
C ARG A 135 7.02 -1.57 -14.39
N ILE A 136 8.25 -1.06 -14.48
CA ILE A 136 9.00 -0.96 -15.73
C ILE A 136 10.23 -1.87 -15.59
N PRO A 137 10.41 -2.88 -16.46
CA PRO A 137 11.57 -3.76 -16.38
C PRO A 137 12.84 -2.97 -16.70
N ASP A 138 13.86 -3.13 -15.86
CA ASP A 138 15.21 -2.69 -16.18
C ASP A 138 15.92 -3.82 -16.94
N HIS A 139 16.34 -3.51 -18.16
CA HIS A 139 16.92 -4.46 -19.11
C HIS A 139 18.44 -4.63 -18.97
N GLN A 140 19.06 -4.03 -17.95
CA GLN A 140 20.49 -4.20 -17.72
C GLN A 140 20.86 -5.67 -17.41
N PRO A 141 22.06 -6.13 -17.81
CA PRO A 141 22.55 -7.46 -17.48
C PRO A 141 22.57 -7.70 -15.96
N GLY A 142 22.16 -8.91 -15.53
CA GLY A 142 22.14 -9.31 -14.12
C GLY A 142 20.75 -9.73 -13.63
N PRO A 143 20.51 -9.74 -12.30
CA PRO A 143 19.22 -10.09 -11.75
C PRO A 143 18.15 -9.09 -12.21
N ARG A 144 16.96 -9.60 -12.57
CA ARG A 144 15.84 -8.78 -13.05
C ARG A 144 15.48 -7.74 -12.01
N LYS A 145 15.40 -6.48 -12.43
CA LYS A 145 14.99 -5.34 -11.61
C LYS A 145 13.78 -4.67 -12.21
N TRP A 146 13.02 -3.99 -11.36
CA TRP A 146 11.86 -3.22 -11.75
C TRP A 146 11.98 -1.82 -11.18
N ALA A 147 11.82 -0.82 -12.06
CA ALA A 147 11.55 0.55 -11.66
C ALA A 147 10.07 0.66 -11.30
N LEU A 148 9.77 1.43 -10.27
CA LEU A 148 8.42 1.76 -9.84
C LEU A 148 8.10 3.19 -10.28
N TRP A 149 7.11 3.34 -11.14
CA TRP A 149 6.71 4.62 -11.72
C TRP A 149 5.29 5.00 -11.34
N GLU A 150 5.15 6.16 -10.70
CA GLU A 150 3.88 6.76 -10.33
C GLU A 150 3.40 7.67 -11.46
N ARG A 151 2.09 7.68 -11.75
CA ARG A 151 1.53 8.69 -12.66
C ARG A 151 1.51 10.03 -11.93
N HIS A 152 2.10 11.06 -12.52
CA HIS A 152 2.24 12.40 -11.90
C HIS A 152 0.90 13.02 -11.47
N ASP A 153 -0.19 12.68 -12.17
CA ASP A 153 -1.54 13.17 -11.88
C ASP A 153 -2.42 12.15 -11.13
N ALA A 154 -1.85 11.02 -10.69
CA ALA A 154 -2.60 9.99 -9.94
C ALA A 154 -2.68 10.26 -8.43
N MET A 155 -2.26 11.43 -7.95
CA MET A 155 -2.23 11.74 -6.52
C MET A 155 -2.80 13.11 -6.18
N GLY A 156 -3.88 13.11 -5.40
CA GLY A 156 -4.08 14.12 -4.37
C GLY A 156 -2.91 14.05 -3.39
N VAL A 157 -2.32 15.22 -3.14
CA VAL A 157 -1.16 15.44 -2.31
C VAL A 157 -1.25 14.61 -1.02
N SER A 158 -0.39 13.60 -0.85
CA SER A 158 -0.04 13.16 0.49
C SER A 158 0.60 14.37 1.13
N ALA A 159 -0.14 15.04 2.02
CA ALA A 159 0.24 16.31 2.63
C ALA A 159 1.74 16.34 2.91
N SER A 160 2.42 17.32 2.30
CA SER A 160 3.76 17.75 2.67
C SER A 160 3.75 18.10 4.15
N ALA A 161 4.11 17.14 5.00
CA ALA A 161 4.45 17.42 6.38
C ALA A 161 5.87 18.00 6.41
N GLY A 162 5.95 19.32 6.54
CA GLY A 162 7.13 20.10 6.93
C GLY A 162 7.30 21.36 6.07
N LEU A 163 7.41 22.58 6.60
CA LEU A 163 7.61 23.09 7.96
C LEU A 163 7.12 24.56 7.97
N ASP A 164 6.42 24.96 9.02
CA ASP A 164 6.54 26.32 9.58
C ASP A 164 7.81 26.38 10.45
#